data_AF-A0A9E1J5A3-F1
#
_entry.id   AF-A0A9E1J5A3-F1
#
_cell.length_a   1.000
_cell.length_b   1.000
_cell.length_c   1.000
_cell.angle_alpha   90.00
_cell.angle_beta   90.00
_cell.angle_gamma   90.00
#
_symmetry.space_group_name_H-M   'P 1'
#
loop_
_entity.id
_entity.type
_entity.pdbx_description
1 polymer ?
#
loop_
_entity_poly.entity_id
_entity_poly.type
_entity_poly.pdbx_seq_one_letter_code
_entity_poly.pdbx_strand_id
1 'polypeptide(L)'
;VPFMLVGAGLLLSPVWSYMEAKHWLIYAITNQRILIIRTFPRHKVESFEPAALTKLTRTTRADGSGNVLFAEETRRGKNGTYTVPRGFYGVPDAIRVEEAVVKLRNSGDAAQDNYT
;
A
#
# COMPACT_ATOMS: atom_id res chain seq x y z
N VAL A 1 -21.12 -26.16 -20.91
CA VAL A 1 -19.72 -25.66 -20.92
C VAL A 1 -19.46 -24.33 -20.20
N PRO A 2 -20.41 -23.37 -20.02
CA PRO A 2 -20.07 -22.07 -19.40
C PRO A 2 -19.62 -22.20 -17.92
N PHE A 3 -20.18 -23.13 -17.14
CA PHE A 3 -19.81 -23.33 -15.73
C PHE A 3 -18.36 -23.79 -15.53
N MET A 4 -17.81 -24.61 -16.44
CA MET A 4 -16.42 -25.06 -16.34
C MET A 4 -15.43 -23.90 -16.54
N LEU A 5 -15.74 -22.96 -17.44
CA LEU A 5 -14.90 -21.78 -17.66
C LEU A 5 -14.92 -20.83 -16.46
N VAL A 6 -16.10 -20.65 -15.85
CA VAL A 6 -16.23 -19.87 -14.60
C VAL A 6 -15.45 -20.53 -13.46
N GLY A 7 -15.58 -21.85 -13.30
CA GLY A 7 -14.83 -22.61 -12.30
C GLY A 7 -13.32 -22.52 -12.50
N ALA A 8 -12.84 -22.69 -13.74
CA ALA A 8 -11.44 -22.54 -14.08
C ALA A 8 -10.92 -21.12 -13.83
N GLY A 9 -11.71 -20.09 -14.16
CA GLY A 9 -11.38 -18.69 -13.86
C GLY A 9 -11.23 -18.41 -12.37
N LEU A 10 -12.12 -18.97 -11.54
CA LEU A 10 -12.03 -18.84 -10.08
C LEU A 10 -10.80 -19.56 -9.51
N LEU A 11 -10.47 -20.74 -10.01
CA LEU A 11 -9.28 -21.49 -9.60
C LEU A 11 -7.98 -20.78 -9.99
N LEU A 12 -7.97 -20.04 -11.10
CA LEU A 12 -6.82 -19.25 -11.56
C LEU A 12 -6.71 -17.86 -10.91
N SER A 13 -7.73 -17.42 -10.15
CA SER A 13 -7.74 -16.10 -9.52
C SER A 13 -6.52 -15.79 -8.62
N PRO A 14 -5.98 -16.73 -7.81
CA PRO A 14 -4.82 -16.44 -6.96
C PRO A 14 -3.54 -16.21 -7.79
N VAL A 15 -3.39 -16.97 -8.88
CA VAL A 15 -2.26 -16.84 -9.80
C VAL A 15 -2.29 -15.47 -10.48
N TRP A 16 -3.48 -15.04 -10.90
CA TRP A 16 -3.67 -13.72 -11.48
C TRP A 16 -3.32 -12.59 -10.50
N SER A 17 -3.82 -12.67 -9.26
CA SER A 17 -3.49 -11.68 -8.22
C SER A 17 -2.00 -11.64 -7.89
N TYR A 18 -1.32 -12.80 -7.89
CA TYR A 18 0.12 -12.86 -7.70
C TYR A 18 0.89 -12.21 -8.86
N MET A 19 0.49 -12.46 -10.11
CA MET A 19 1.08 -11.82 -11.28
C MET A 19 0.90 -10.30 -11.26
N GLU A 20 -0.30 -9.83 -10.88
CA GLU A 20 -0.58 -8.39 -10.75
C GLU A 20 0.30 -7.72 -9.70
N ALA A 21 0.44 -8.35 -8.52
CA ALA A 21 1.33 -7.86 -7.47
C ALA A 21 2.81 -7.84 -7.92
N LYS A 22 3.23 -8.86 -8.68
CA LYS A 22 4.63 -9.01 -9.09
C LYS A 22 5.04 -8.09 -10.24
N HIS A 23 4.15 -7.86 -11.22
CA HIS A 23 4.50 -7.17 -12.46
C HIS A 23 3.96 -5.75 -12.54
N TRP A 24 2.85 -5.44 -11.85
CA TRP A 24 2.10 -4.21 -12.09
C TRP A 24 1.89 -3.35 -10.85
N LEU A 25 2.32 -3.82 -9.68
CA LEU A 25 2.28 -3.08 -8.43
C LEU A 25 3.70 -2.73 -7.99
N ILE A 26 3.97 -1.44 -7.86
CA ILE A 26 5.28 -0.93 -7.44
C ILE A 26 5.08 -0.07 -6.20
N TYR A 27 5.86 -0.39 -5.17
CA TYR A 27 5.97 0.41 -3.95
C TYR A 27 7.30 1.15 -3.96
N ALA A 28 7.25 2.45 -3.75
CA ALA A 28 8.46 3.27 -3.62
C ALA A 28 8.34 4.21 -2.43
N ILE A 29 9.42 4.30 -1.66
CA ILE A 29 9.61 5.29 -0.61
C ILE A 29 10.72 6.21 -1.08
N THR A 30 10.41 7.50 -1.20
CA THR A 30 11.39 8.53 -1.56
C THR A 30 11.70 9.40 -0.35
N ASN A 31 12.60 10.37 -0.50
CA ASN A 31 12.91 11.32 0.57
C ASN A 31 11.79 12.33 0.86
N GLN A 32 10.79 12.44 -0.04
CA GLN A 32 9.74 13.45 0.05
C GLN A 32 8.33 12.86 0.16
N ARG A 33 8.12 11.63 -0.34
CA ARG A 33 6.79 11.03 -0.44
C ARG A 33 6.86 9.52 -0.60
N ILE A 34 5.76 8.86 -0.25
CA ILE A 34 5.51 7.45 -0.56
C ILE A 34 4.67 7.35 -1.82
N LEU A 35 5.02 6.41 -2.70
CA LEU A 35 4.32 6.13 -3.94
C LEU A 35 3.80 4.68 -3.96
N ILE A 36 2.54 4.53 -4.33
CA ILE A 36 1.94 3.25 -4.73
C ILE A 36 1.53 3.38 -6.18
N ILE A 37 2.22 2.69 -7.06
CA ILE A 37 1.98 2.73 -8.50
C ILE A 37 1.36 1.41 -8.92
N ARG A 38 0.20 1.50 -9.57
CA ARG A 38 -0.45 0.40 -10.28
C ARG A 38 -0.46 0.72 -11.76
N THR A 39 0.07 -0.16 -12.59
CA THR A 39 0.13 0.05 -14.04
C THR A 39 -0.98 -0.68 -14.80
N PHE A 40 -1.54 -1.74 -14.22
CA PHE A 40 -2.63 -2.52 -14.80
C PHE A 40 -3.67 -2.85 -13.72
N PRO A 41 -4.96 -3.04 -14.07
CA PRO A 41 -5.60 -2.79 -15.39
C PRO A 41 -5.82 -1.30 -15.70
N ARG A 42 -5.66 -0.42 -14.71
CA ARG A 42 -5.68 1.02 -14.89
C ARG A 42 -4.44 1.62 -14.24
N HIS A 43 -3.82 2.57 -14.94
CA HIS A 43 -2.75 3.37 -14.37
C HIS A 43 -3.29 4.20 -13.21
N LYS A 44 -2.82 3.92 -12.01
CA LYS A 44 -3.14 4.66 -10.80
C LYS A 44 -1.87 4.89 -10.00
N VAL A 45 -1.58 6.16 -9.71
CA VAL A 45 -0.46 6.55 -8.86
C VAL A 45 -1.05 7.21 -7.63
N GLU A 46 -0.79 6.63 -6.46
CA GLU A 46 -1.13 7.22 -5.17
C GLU A 46 0.15 7.78 -4.56
N SER A 47 0.12 9.05 -4.17
CA SER A 47 1.24 9.76 -3.56
C SER A 47 0.84 10.22 -2.16
N PHE A 48 1.65 9.88 -1.17
CA PHE A 48 1.44 10.24 0.23
C PHE A 48 2.60 11.10 0.71
N GLU A 49 2.29 12.34 1.10
CA GLU A 49 3.24 13.25 1.72
C GLU A 49 3.47 12.87 3.19
N PRO A 50 4.57 13.32 3.82
CA PRO A 50 4.89 12.97 5.20
C PRO A 50 3.77 13.32 6.18
N ALA A 51 3.11 14.46 5.99
CA ALA A 51 1.98 14.91 6.81
C ALA A 51 0.73 14.01 6.71
N ALA A 52 0.59 13.23 5.62
CA ALA A 52 -0.52 12.28 5.46
C ALA A 52 -0.27 10.94 6.17
N LEU A 53 0.92 10.73 6.76
CA LEU A 53 1.32 9.49 7.43
C LEU A 53 0.86 9.47 8.90
N THR A 54 -0.46 9.44 9.08
CA THR A 54 -1.09 9.64 10.40
C THR A 54 -1.06 8.41 11.29
N LYS A 55 -1.04 7.20 10.73
CA LYS A 55 -1.17 5.96 11.50
C LYS A 55 -0.29 4.87 10.93
N LEU A 56 0.70 4.45 11.71
CA LEU A 56 1.63 3.39 11.36
C LEU A 56 1.24 2.09 12.05
N THR A 57 1.07 1.01 11.28
CA THR A 57 0.77 -0.33 11.79
C THR A 57 1.50 -1.35 10.94
N ARG A 58 2.38 -2.15 11.57
CA ARG A 58 3.11 -3.23 10.92
C ARG A 58 2.55 -4.59 11.32
N THR A 59 2.41 -5.50 10.36
CA THR A 59 2.17 -6.92 10.61
C THR A 59 3.27 -7.72 9.93
N THR A 60 3.95 -8.59 10.68
CA THR A 60 5.11 -9.36 10.20
C THR A 60 4.85 -10.85 10.35
N ARG A 61 5.26 -11.63 9.35
CA ARG A 61 5.25 -13.10 9.36
C ARG A 61 6.61 -13.61 9.83
N ALA A 62 6.69 -14.90 10.15
CA ALA A 62 7.93 -15.53 10.60
C ALA A 62 9.07 -15.46 9.56
N ASP A 63 8.75 -15.29 8.27
CA ASP A 63 9.73 -15.13 7.18
C ASP A 63 10.22 -13.68 6.99
N GLY A 64 9.79 -12.74 7.85
CA GLY A 64 10.12 -11.31 7.74
C GLY A 64 9.20 -10.51 6.81
N SER A 65 8.41 -11.19 5.97
CA SER A 65 7.45 -10.55 5.09
C SER A 65 6.27 -9.98 5.87
N GLY A 66 5.57 -9.00 5.31
CA GLY A 66 4.49 -8.38 6.05
C GLY A 66 3.78 -7.25 5.35
N ASN A 67 2.95 -6.56 6.13
CA ASN A 67 2.22 -5.38 5.70
C ASN A 67 2.65 -4.19 6.56
N VAL A 68 2.71 -3.01 5.94
CA VAL A 68 2.99 -1.73 6.59
C VAL A 68 1.90 -0.75 6.18
N LEU A 69 0.96 -0.49 7.07
CA LEU A 69 -0.13 0.47 6.89
C LEU A 69 0.31 1.81 7.47
N PHE A 70 0.17 2.90 6.72
CA PHE A 70 0.71 4.22 7.08
C PHE A 70 -0.30 5.36 6.95
N ALA A 71 -1.45 5.14 6.29
CA ALA A 71 -2.48 6.15 6.11
C ALA A 71 -3.88 5.52 6.13
N GLU A 72 -4.90 6.34 6.32
CA GLU A 72 -6.30 5.94 6.28
C GLU A 72 -7.04 6.85 5.30
N GLU A 73 -7.76 6.26 4.34
CA GLU A 73 -8.54 7.00 3.35
C GLU A 73 -10.03 6.81 3.63
N THR A 74 -10.71 7.92 3.93
CA THR A 74 -12.16 7.95 4.12
C THR A 74 -12.86 7.95 2.77
N ARG A 75 -13.62 6.89 2.48
CA ARG A 75 -14.38 6.74 1.23
C ARG A 75 -15.87 6.82 1.47
N ARG A 76 -16.56 7.52 0.57
CA ARG A 76 -18.02 7.57 0.55
C ARG A 76 -18.57 6.45 -0.33
N GLY A 77 -19.32 5.54 0.28
CA GLY A 77 -20.07 4.49 -0.39
C GLY A 77 -21.56 4.83 -0.49
N LYS A 78 -22.32 3.92 -1.10
CA LYS A 78 -23.78 4.05 -1.28
C LYS A 78 -24.54 4.12 0.05
N ASN A 79 -24.01 3.47 1.10
CA ASN A 79 -24.67 3.33 2.41
C ASN A 79 -23.91 4.05 3.55
N GLY A 80 -23.10 5.06 3.24
CA GLY A 80 -22.35 5.83 4.24
C GLY A 80 -20.86 5.91 3.96
N THR A 81 -20.10 6.30 4.97
CA THR A 81 -18.66 6.52 4.88
C THR A 81 -17.90 5.38 5.55
N TYR A 82 -16.84 4.89 4.91
CA TYR A 82 -15.98 3.84 5.46
C TYR A 82 -14.51 4.22 5.29
N THR A 83 -13.69 3.83 6.25
CA THR A 83 -12.25 4.10 6.24
C THR A 83 -11.51 2.90 5.67
N VAL A 84 -10.60 3.15 4.72
CA VAL A 84 -9.77 2.11 4.12
C VAL A 84 -8.32 2.35 4.50
N PRO A 85 -7.64 1.38 5.13
CA PRO A 85 -6.22 1.49 5.40
C PRO A 85 -5.42 1.49 4.08
N ARG A 86 -4.43 2.37 4.04
CA ARG A 86 -3.47 2.52 2.95
C ARG A 86 -2.09 2.15 3.45
N GLY A 87 -1.38 1.39 2.64
CA GLY A 87 -0.15 0.74 3.06
C GLY A 87 0.49 -0.09 1.97
N PHE A 88 1.67 -0.58 2.28
CA PHE A 88 2.36 -1.61 1.52
C PHE A 88 1.94 -2.98 2.02
N TYR A 89 1.52 -3.84 1.10
CA TYR A 89 1.03 -5.18 1.41
C TYR A 89 2.00 -6.23 0.86
N GLY A 90 2.34 -7.24 1.66
CA GLY A 90 3.21 -8.33 1.24
C GLY A 90 4.64 -7.90 0.90
N VAL A 91 5.18 -6.89 1.58
CA VAL A 91 6.58 -6.51 1.42
C VAL A 91 7.49 -7.59 2.00
N PRO A 92 8.66 -7.87 1.40
CA PRO A 92 9.54 -8.95 1.84
C PRO A 92 10.23 -8.66 3.18
N ASP A 93 10.47 -7.39 3.52
CA ASP A 93 11.07 -6.97 4.78
C ASP A 93 10.22 -5.86 5.40
N ALA A 94 9.24 -6.25 6.21
CA ALA A 94 8.30 -5.30 6.79
C ALA A 94 8.94 -4.37 7.83
N ILE A 95 10.03 -4.81 8.47
CA ILE A 95 10.74 -4.04 9.50
C ILE A 95 11.47 -2.87 8.83
N ARG A 96 12.28 -3.16 7.82
CA ARG A 96 13.02 -2.14 7.09
C ARG A 96 12.10 -1.13 6.39
N VAL A 97 10.95 -1.61 5.89
CA VAL A 97 9.94 -0.74 5.28
C VAL A 97 9.33 0.21 6.32
N GLU A 98 8.97 -0.29 7.50
CA GLU A 98 8.48 0.54 8.60
C GLU A 98 9.49 1.62 8.99
N GLU A 99 10.76 1.26 9.17
CA GLU A 99 11.84 2.21 9.48
C GLU A 99 11.96 3.32 8.42
N ALA A 100 11.87 2.95 7.14
CA ALA A 100 11.90 3.92 6.05
C ALA A 100 10.69 4.87 6.06
N VAL A 101 9.50 4.38 6.42
CA VAL A 101 8.30 5.22 6.57
C VAL A 101 8.44 6.17 7.76
N VAL A 102 8.94 5.69 8.91
CA VAL A 102 9.21 6.53 10.09
C VAL A 102 10.21 7.63 9.76
N LYS A 103 11.31 7.29 9.07
CA LYS A 103 12.32 8.25 8.65
C LYS A 103 11.73 9.35 7.76
N LEU A 104 10.87 8.98 6.80
CA LEU A 104 10.20 9.93 5.93
C LEU A 104 9.27 10.86 6.72
N ARG A 105 8.45 10.31 7.63
CA ARG A 105 7.53 11.09 8.47
C ARG A 105 8.30 12.15 9.28
N ASN A 106 9.32 11.71 10.00
CA ASN A 106 10.12 12.60 10.86
C ASN A 106 10.86 13.67 10.05
N SER A 107 11.26 13.37 8.81
CA SER A 107 11.89 14.35 7.91
C SER A 107 10.90 15.45 7.49
N GLY A 108 9.61 15.12 7.38
CA GLY A 108 8.56 16.10 7.12
C GLY A 108 8.28 16.99 8.33
N ASP A 109 8.21 16.40 9.52
CA ASP A 109 7.98 17.14 10.78
C ASP A 109 9.09 18.18 11.00
N ALA A 110 10.36 17.78 10.85
CA ALA A 110 11.50 18.67 11.01
C ALA A 110 11.52 19.82 9.97
N ALA A 111 11.02 19.58 8.75
CA ALA A 111 10.92 20.64 7.74
C ALA A 111 9.81 21.65 8.09
N GLN A 112 8.75 21.20 8.76
CA GLN A 112 7.62 22.04 9.16
C GLN A 112 7.99 22.98 10.32
N ASP A 113 8.79 22.49 11.28
CA ASP A 113 9.22 23.27 12.44
C ASP A 113 10.17 24.44 12.08
N ASN A 114 10.91 24.35 10.97
CA ASN A 114 11.84 25.40 10.53
C ASN A 114 11.15 26.62 9.86
N TYR A 115 9.83 26.56 9.66
CA TYR A 115 9.04 27.63 9.04
C TYR A 115 8.04 28.31 10.01
N THR A 116 8.13 28.02 11.31
CA THR A 116 7.34 28.65 12.38
C THR A 116 8.23 29.49 13.28
#